data_AF-A0A350R1R7-F1
#
_entry.id   AF-A0A350R1R7-F1
#
_cell.length_a   1.000
_cell.length_b   1.000
_cell.length_c   1.000
_cell.angle_alpha   90.00
_cell.angle_beta   90.00
_cell.angle_gamma   90.00
#
_symmetry.space_group_name_H-M   'P 1'
#
loop_
_entity.id
_entity.type
_entity.pdbx_description
1 polymer ?
#
loop_
_entity_poly.entity_id
_entity_poly.type
_entity_poly.pdbx_seq_one_letter_code
_entity_poly.pdbx_strand_id
1 'polypeptide(L)'
;MAKKGQKFKRYSIDLKRQVITEKLNLDTPIIELTNKYNISSQETVIRWIQNYQLYGEESFIDKRGSATAATSPLKGRPRKNFATDSDRQKYAELVSARDEKRKQDQLKREKK
;
A
#
# COMPACT_ATOMS: atom_id res chain seq x y z
N MET A 1 -18.28 -10.20 -2.79
CA MET A 1 -17.83 -9.24 -3.83
C MET A 1 -18.60 -7.93 -3.67
N ALA A 2 -18.00 -6.79 -4.00
CA ALA A 2 -18.72 -5.52 -4.02
C ALA A 2 -19.77 -5.52 -5.14
N LYS A 3 -20.96 -4.98 -4.88
CA LYS A 3 -22.02 -4.89 -5.90
C LYS A 3 -21.68 -3.79 -6.91
N LYS A 4 -22.04 -3.99 -8.19
CA LYS A 4 -21.85 -2.97 -9.23
C LYS A 4 -22.55 -1.67 -8.81
N GLY A 5 -21.81 -0.56 -8.81
CA GLY A 5 -22.32 0.77 -8.38
C GLY A 5 -22.25 1.05 -6.88
N GLN A 6 -21.79 0.11 -6.04
CA GLN A 6 -21.61 0.35 -4.62
C GLN A 6 -20.51 1.40 -4.39
N LYS A 7 -20.87 2.50 -3.72
CA LYS A 7 -19.92 3.54 -3.29
C LYS A 7 -19.49 3.28 -1.85
N PHE A 8 -18.18 3.22 -1.62
CA PHE A 8 -17.62 3.11 -0.28
C PHE A 8 -17.35 4.50 0.29
N LYS A 9 -17.67 4.71 1.58
CA LYS A 9 -17.29 5.94 2.30
C LYS A 9 -15.76 6.06 2.26
N ARG A 10 -15.27 7.26 1.90
CA ARG A 10 -13.85 7.60 1.93
C ARG A 10 -13.59 8.41 3.19
N TYR A 11 -12.51 8.05 3.89
CA TYR A 11 -12.06 8.75 5.09
C TYR A 11 -10.72 9.43 4.78
N SER A 12 -10.56 10.68 5.17
CA SER A 12 -9.31 11.43 5.05
C SER A 12 -8.21 10.81 5.92
N ILE A 13 -6.95 11.11 5.59
CA ILE A 13 -5.80 10.64 6.37
C ILE A 13 -5.84 11.26 7.77
N ASP A 14 -6.21 12.53 7.87
CA ASP A 14 -6.30 13.29 9.12
C ASP A 14 -7.31 12.67 10.08
N LEU A 15 -8.49 12.27 9.57
CA LEU A 15 -9.52 11.61 10.39
C LEU A 15 -9.01 10.28 10.93
N LYS A 16 -8.33 9.48 10.11
CA LYS A 16 -7.77 8.19 10.55
C LYS A 16 -6.72 8.38 11.64
N ARG A 17 -5.86 9.40 11.51
CA ARG A 17 -4.85 9.76 12.50
C ARG A 17 -5.51 10.13 13.83
N GLN A 18 -6.49 11.03 13.81
CA GLN A 18 -7.22 11.44 15.02
C GLN A 18 -7.83 10.25 15.75
N VAL A 19 -8.50 9.34 15.02
CA VAL A 19 -9.13 8.15 15.60
C VAL A 19 -8.10 7.23 16.27
N ILE A 20 -6.94 7.00 15.64
CA ILE A 20 -5.89 6.17 16.23
C ILE A 20 -5.23 6.87 17.43
N THR A 21 -4.91 8.15 17.31
CA THR A 21 -4.32 8.91 18.40
C THR A 21 -5.23 8.91 19.63
N GLU A 22 -6.54 9.08 19.43
CA GLU A 22 -7.52 9.00 20.52
C GLU A 22 -7.55 7.60 21.15
N LYS A 23 -7.56 6.54 20.33
CA LYS A 23 -7.52 5.17 20.84
C LYS A 23 -6.25 4.88 21.65
N LEU A 24 -5.10 5.39 21.22
CA LEU A 24 -3.82 5.17 21.93
C LEU A 24 -3.72 5.97 23.23
N ASN A 25 -4.31 7.17 23.29
CA ASN A 25 -4.23 8.04 24.46
C ASN A 25 -5.27 7.70 25.54
N LEU A 26 -6.51 7.44 25.13
CA LEU A 26 -7.65 7.33 26.04
C LEU A 26 -8.17 5.90 26.22
N ASP A 27 -7.56 4.92 25.53
CA ASP A 27 -8.01 3.54 25.42
C ASP A 27 -9.52 3.39 25.15
N THR A 28 -10.15 4.39 24.52
CA THR A 28 -11.60 4.43 24.29
C THR A 28 -12.08 3.18 23.55
N PRO A 29 -13.26 2.64 23.89
CA PRO A 29 -13.83 1.52 23.15
C PRO A 29 -14.11 1.92 21.70
N ILE A 30 -13.92 0.97 20.78
CA ILE A 30 -14.06 1.19 19.34
C ILE A 30 -15.48 1.66 18.99
N ILE A 31 -16.48 1.21 19.74
CA ILE A 31 -17.89 1.57 19.55
C ILE A 31 -18.09 3.09 19.72
N GLU A 32 -17.50 3.66 20.78
CA GLU A 32 -17.59 5.11 21.03
C GLU A 32 -16.86 5.90 19.95
N LEU A 33 -15.68 5.44 19.51
CA LEU A 33 -14.96 6.06 18.40
C LEU A 33 -15.78 6.04 17.10
N THR A 34 -16.44 4.93 16.79
CA THR A 34 -17.26 4.85 15.57
C THR A 34 -18.44 5.82 15.61
N ASN A 35 -19.09 5.97 16.76
CA ASN A 35 -20.21 6.88 16.93
C ASN A 35 -19.73 8.34 16.87
N LYS A 36 -18.64 8.66 17.57
CA LYS A 36 -18.06 10.01 17.63
C LYS A 36 -17.61 10.53 16.26
N TYR A 37 -16.95 9.68 15.47
CA TYR A 37 -16.42 10.04 14.15
C TYR A 37 -17.33 9.63 12.98
N ASN A 38 -18.55 9.15 13.27
CA ASN A 38 -19.55 8.69 12.28
C ASN A 38 -19.01 7.67 11.27
N ILE A 39 -18.20 6.73 11.77
CA ILE A 39 -17.56 5.68 10.97
C ILE A 39 -18.56 4.54 10.75
N SER A 40 -18.63 4.06 9.52
CA SER A 40 -19.65 3.10 9.10
C SER A 40 -19.60 1.73 9.78
N SER A 41 -18.45 1.29 10.26
CA SER A 41 -18.28 -0.03 10.89
C SER A 41 -17.07 -0.03 11.82
N GLN A 42 -17.21 -0.73 12.94
CA GLN A 42 -16.13 -0.97 13.90
C GLN A 42 -14.95 -1.70 13.27
N GLU A 43 -15.21 -2.62 12.33
CA GLU A 43 -14.17 -3.33 11.58
C GLU A 43 -13.24 -2.37 10.82
N THR A 44 -13.76 -1.21 10.39
CA THR A 44 -12.95 -0.19 9.72
C THR A 44 -11.89 0.38 10.66
N VAL A 45 -12.27 0.65 11.90
CA VAL A 45 -11.37 1.19 12.94
C VAL A 45 -10.36 0.12 13.37
N ILE A 46 -10.82 -1.11 13.59
CA ILE A 46 -9.94 -2.26 13.94
C ILE A 46 -8.83 -2.40 12.88
N ARG A 47 -9.21 -2.36 11.60
CA ARG A 47 -8.24 -2.48 10.50
C ARG A 47 -7.26 -1.32 10.47
N TRP A 48 -7.67 -0.10 10.83
CA TRP A 48 -6.74 1.03 10.95
C TRP A 48 -5.74 0.80 12.07
N ILE A 49 -6.19 0.36 13.24
CA ILE A 49 -5.33 0.05 14.39
C ILE A 49 -4.30 -1.03 14.01
N GLN A 50 -4.75 -2.13 13.42
CA GLN A 50 -3.86 -3.22 13.00
C GLN A 50 -2.81 -2.75 11.98
N ASN A 51 -3.22 -2.00 10.96
CA ASN A 51 -2.27 -1.50 9.96
C ASN A 51 -1.27 -0.51 10.57
N TYR A 52 -1.71 0.30 11.53
CA TYR A 52 -0.84 1.22 12.26
C TYR A 52 0.17 0.49 13.14
N GLN A 53 -0.22 -0.60 13.78
CA GLN A 53 0.72 -1.43 14.55
C GLN A 53 1.80 -2.08 13.66
N LEU A 54 1.46 -2.43 12.42
CA LEU A 54 2.39 -3.07 11.48
C LEU A 54 3.28 -2.08 10.71
N TYR A 55 2.72 -0.96 10.29
CA TYR A 55 3.38 -0.02 9.35
C TYR A 55 3.45 1.41 9.87
N GLY A 56 2.94 1.70 11.07
CA GLY A 56 2.88 3.04 11.64
C GLY A 56 2.04 4.00 10.79
N GLU A 57 2.48 5.26 10.75
CA GLU A 57 1.84 6.34 10.00
C GLU A 57 1.86 6.13 8.47
N GLU A 58 2.77 5.30 7.96
CA GLU A 58 2.82 4.96 6.54
C GLU A 58 1.60 4.16 6.08
N SER A 59 0.90 3.50 7.03
CA SER A 59 -0.31 2.72 6.75
C SER A 59 -1.43 3.53 6.09
N PHE A 60 -1.47 4.84 6.32
CA PHE A 60 -2.51 5.71 5.80
C PHE A 60 -2.20 6.32 4.44
N ILE A 61 -0.96 6.20 3.97
CA ILE A 61 -0.53 6.72 2.69
C ILE A 61 -1.03 5.78 1.59
N ASP A 62 -1.83 6.31 0.65
CA ASP A 62 -2.31 5.51 -0.47
C ASP A 62 -1.18 5.28 -1.48
N LYS A 63 -0.59 4.09 -1.44
CA LYS A 63 0.49 3.68 -2.35
C LYS A 63 -0.05 3.20 -3.72
N ARG A 64 -1.35 3.30 -4.00
CA ARG A 64 -1.91 2.88 -5.29
C ARG A 64 -1.59 3.93 -6.35
N GLY A 65 -1.27 3.48 -7.57
CA GLY A 65 -0.94 4.38 -8.67
C GLY A 65 0.39 5.14 -8.55
N SER A 66 1.15 4.96 -7.46
CA SER A 66 2.44 5.66 -7.24
C SER A 66 3.59 5.17 -8.11
N ALA A 67 3.39 4.08 -8.84
CA ALA A 67 4.42 3.52 -9.70
C ALA A 67 4.53 4.32 -11.00
N THR A 68 5.56 5.15 -11.06
CA THR A 68 5.97 5.87 -12.26
C THR A 68 6.94 5.04 -13.09
N ALA A 69 7.20 5.46 -14.33
CA ALA A 69 8.24 4.85 -15.16
C ALA A 69 9.62 4.90 -14.49
N ALA A 70 9.90 5.93 -13.68
CA ALA A 70 11.15 6.04 -12.92
C ALA A 70 11.20 5.06 -11.74
N THR A 71 10.13 4.97 -10.94
CA THR A 71 10.10 4.14 -9.73
C THR A 71 9.89 2.66 -10.04
N SER A 72 9.19 2.32 -11.12
CA SER A 72 8.89 0.93 -11.47
C SER A 72 8.80 0.76 -12.99
N PRO A 73 9.93 0.85 -13.71
CA PRO A 73 9.98 0.80 -15.17
C PRO A 73 9.44 -0.50 -15.77
N LEU A 74 9.41 -1.58 -14.99
CA LEU A 74 8.95 -2.91 -15.39
C LEU A 74 7.54 -3.24 -14.88
N LYS A 75 6.77 -2.26 -14.38
CA LYS A 75 5.41 -2.50 -13.90
C LYS A 75 4.43 -2.66 -15.06
N GLY A 76 3.57 -3.68 -14.98
CA GLY A 76 2.53 -3.93 -15.96
C GLY A 76 2.92 -5.02 -16.96
N ARG A 77 2.34 -4.95 -18.16
CA ARG A 77 2.61 -5.91 -19.24
C ARG A 77 4.04 -5.69 -19.77
N PRO A 78 4.85 -6.75 -19.93
CA PRO A 78 6.17 -6.65 -20.53
C PRO A 78 6.13 -5.95 -21.89
N ARG A 79 7.05 -5.02 -22.14
CA ARG A 79 7.19 -4.37 -23.44
C ARG A 79 7.80 -5.37 -24.41
N LYS A 80 7.20 -5.52 -25.59
CA LYS A 80 7.68 -6.40 -26.68
C LYS A 80 8.23 -5.64 -27.88
N ASN A 81 7.75 -4.41 -28.08
CA ASN A 81 8.12 -3.57 -29.22
C ASN A 81 8.96 -2.40 -28.70
N PHE A 82 10.19 -2.28 -29.22
CA PHE A 82 11.16 -1.27 -28.85
C PHE A 82 11.45 -0.38 -30.06
N ALA A 83 11.65 0.92 -29.84
CA ALA A 83 11.88 1.88 -30.92
C ALA A 83 13.33 1.86 -31.45
N THR A 84 14.29 1.49 -30.58
CA THR A 84 15.73 1.51 -30.89
C THR A 84 16.40 0.32 -30.19
N ASP A 85 17.52 -0.16 -30.72
CA ASP A 85 18.30 -1.25 -30.10
C ASP A 85 18.79 -0.88 -28.69
N SER A 86 19.18 0.38 -28.48
CA SER A 86 19.55 0.89 -27.15
C SER A 86 18.39 0.81 -26.14
N ASP A 87 17.14 1.06 -26.56
CA ASP A 87 15.96 0.93 -25.66
C ASP A 87 15.74 -0.55 -25.27
N ARG A 88 15.98 -1.47 -26.20
CA ARG A 88 15.93 -2.92 -25.95
C ARG A 88 17.02 -3.36 -24.97
N GLN A 89 18.26 -2.91 -25.16
CA GLN A 89 19.38 -3.22 -24.28
C GLN A 89 19.10 -2.72 -22.86
N LYS A 90 18.71 -1.44 -22.71
CA LYS A 90 18.31 -0.86 -21.42
C LYS A 90 17.20 -1.65 -20.74
N TYR A 91 16.18 -2.06 -21.49
CA TYR A 91 15.09 -2.87 -20.94
C TYR A 91 15.56 -4.25 -20.48
N ALA A 92 16.43 -4.92 -21.25
CA ALA A 92 17.00 -6.21 -20.86
C ALA A 92 17.85 -6.09 -19.58
N GLU A 93 18.67 -5.05 -19.48
CA GLU A 93 19.46 -4.75 -18.28
C GLU A 93 18.56 -4.56 -17.04
N LEU A 94 17.47 -3.79 -17.17
CA LEU A 94 16.50 -3.60 -16.08
C LEU A 94 15.85 -4.92 -15.64
N VAL A 95 15.52 -5.80 -16.58
CA VAL A 95 14.92 -7.12 -16.28
C VAL A 95 15.92 -7.98 -15.52
N SER A 96 17.15 -8.10 -16.01
CA SER A 96 18.22 -8.85 -15.34
C SER A 96 18.46 -8.35 -13.92
N ALA A 97 18.59 -7.03 -13.73
CA ALA A 97 18.78 -6.43 -12.40
C ALA A 97 17.63 -6.74 -11.43
N ARG A 98 16.37 -6.82 -11.91
CA ARG A 98 15.21 -7.20 -11.09
C ARG A 98 15.31 -8.65 -10.63
N ASP A 99 15.68 -9.57 -11.52
CA ASP A 99 15.79 -10.99 -11.20
C ASP A 99 16.98 -11.28 -10.28
N GLU A 100 18.10 -10.58 -10.45
CA GLU A 100 19.22 -10.60 -9.51
C GLU A 100 18.79 -10.14 -8.11
N LYS A 101 18.06 -9.02 -8.01
CA LYS A 101 17.55 -8.54 -6.73
C LYS A 101 16.65 -9.57 -6.06
N ARG A 102 15.76 -10.23 -6.80
CA ARG A 102 14.90 -11.32 -6.28
C ARG A 102 15.72 -12.48 -5.74
N LYS A 103 16.77 -12.88 -6.47
CA LYS A 103 17.70 -13.94 -6.03
C LYS A 103 18.42 -13.57 -4.73
N GLN A 104 18.89 -12.32 -4.61
CA GLN A 104 19.50 -11.80 -3.39
C GLN A 104 18.53 -11.79 -2.20
N ASP A 105 17.29 -11.34 -2.40
CA ASP A 105 16.25 -11.35 -1.37
C ASP A 105 15.93 -12.79 -0.90
N GLN A 106 15.91 -13.76 -1.82
CA GLN A 106 15.72 -15.16 -1.48
C GLN A 106 16.87 -15.70 -0.62
N LEU A 107 18.12 -15.48 -1.05
CA LEU A 107 19.32 -15.84 -0.30
C LEU A 107 19.34 -15.23 1.11
N LYS A 108 18.86 -13.99 1.27
CA LYS A 108 18.76 -13.33 2.58
C LYS A 108 17.69 -13.97 3.48
N ARG A 109 16.58 -14.42 2.91
CA ARG A 109 15.52 -15.13 3.67
C ARG A 109 15.98 -16.51 4.12
N GLU A 110 16.77 -17.20 3.29
CA GLU A 110 17.29 -18.54 3.60
C GLU A 110 18.42 -18.52 4.64
N LYS A 111 19.12 -17.38 4.80
CA LYS A 111 20.18 -17.19 5.80
C LYS A 111 19.68 -16.64 7.15
N LYS A 112 18.38 -16.42 7.30
CA LYS A 112 17.75 -15.89 8.51
C LYS A 112 17.00 -16.99 9.24
#